data_AF-A0A925Y4J1-F1
#
_entry.id   AF-A0A925Y4J1-F1
#
_cell.length_a   1.000
_cell.length_b   1.000
_cell.length_c   1.000
_cell.angle_alpha   90.00
_cell.angle_beta   90.00
_cell.angle_gamma   90.00
#
_symmetry.space_group_name_H-M   'P 1'
#
loop_
_entity.id
_entity.type
_entity.pdbx_description
1 polymer ?
#
loop_
_entity_poly.entity_id
_entity_poly.type
_entity_poly.pdbx_seq_one_letter_code
_entity_poly.pdbx_strand_id
1 'polypeptide(L)'
;MMKIHLTPSPRETLILDTDELREAFLLEDLFIPGEIHLVYTDLDRGIVGSAIPTATPLVLATDDSLKAEFFCQRRELGILNIGEPGSVTVDGTIYQLGKHDCLYVGRDSREISFTSASAETPAVFYLVSYPAHAKFPTIQATRADANRVELGTRDEANERTIFQYIHETGIKSCQLVMGFTEFKPGGIW
;
A
#
# COMPACT_ATOMS: atom_id res chain seq x y z
N MET A 1 16.19 9.76 -0.09
CA MET A 1 16.35 9.01 1.17
C MET A 1 14.96 8.88 1.77
N MET A 2 14.53 7.67 2.06
CA MET A 2 13.20 7.38 2.60
C MET A 2 12.99 8.09 3.94
N LYS A 3 11.86 8.80 4.12
CA LYS A 3 11.52 9.46 5.38
C LYS A 3 11.27 8.38 6.44
N ILE A 4 11.90 8.55 7.62
CA ILE A 4 11.70 7.66 8.76
C ILE A 4 10.78 8.38 9.75
N HIS A 5 9.77 7.65 10.21
CA HIS A 5 8.81 8.11 11.17
C HIS A 5 8.94 7.24 12.43
N LEU A 6 9.22 7.91 13.55
CA LEU A 6 9.36 7.25 14.85
C LEU A 6 8.08 7.49 15.65
N THR A 7 7.56 6.43 16.24
CA THR A 7 6.28 6.50 16.94
C THR A 7 6.51 6.87 18.39
N PRO A 8 5.88 7.95 18.90
CA PRO A 8 5.99 8.30 20.31
C PRO A 8 5.33 7.23 21.18
N SER A 9 5.86 7.04 22.39
CA SER A 9 5.23 6.17 23.38
C SER A 9 3.89 6.73 23.84
N PRO A 10 2.98 5.90 24.37
CA PRO A 10 1.70 6.38 24.89
C PRO A 10 1.83 7.49 25.93
N ARG A 11 2.94 7.55 26.70
CA ARG A 11 3.18 8.62 27.67
C ARG A 11 3.59 9.93 27.01
N GLU A 12 4.38 9.87 25.94
CA GLU A 12 4.78 11.05 25.17
C GLU A 12 3.58 11.60 24.40
N THR A 13 2.78 10.74 23.77
CA THR A 13 1.58 11.14 23.01
C THR A 13 0.60 11.98 23.84
N LEU A 14 0.50 11.74 25.15
CA LEU A 14 -0.43 12.47 26.04
C LEU A 14 -0.11 13.96 26.20
N ILE A 15 1.12 14.37 25.92
CA ILE A 15 1.58 15.75 26.11
C ILE A 15 1.81 16.50 24.79
N LEU A 16 1.66 15.82 23.65
CA LEU A 16 1.83 16.44 22.34
C LEU A 16 0.69 17.40 22.04
N ASP A 17 1.02 18.56 21.46
CA ASP A 17 0.02 19.46 20.89
C ASP A 17 -0.50 18.97 19.52
N THR A 18 -1.41 19.73 18.92
CA THR A 18 -2.02 19.37 17.63
C THR A 18 -1.00 19.23 16.52
N ASP A 19 0.01 20.11 16.46
CA ASP A 19 0.98 20.13 15.36
C ASP A 19 1.98 18.98 15.55
N GLU A 20 2.41 18.73 16.79
CA GLU A 20 3.27 17.60 17.14
C GLU A 20 2.58 16.26 16.88
N LEU A 21 1.27 16.13 17.16
CA LEU A 21 0.50 14.93 16.80
C LEU A 21 0.44 14.72 15.28
N ARG A 22 0.28 15.78 14.49
CA ARG A 22 0.28 15.66 13.02
C ARG A 22 1.66 15.25 12.53
N GLU A 23 2.72 15.88 13.02
CA GLU A 23 4.09 15.54 12.65
C GLU A 23 4.42 14.08 12.96
N ALA A 24 3.88 13.54 14.07
CA ALA A 24 4.15 12.20 14.58
C ALA A 24 3.17 11.11 14.13
N PHE A 25 2.12 11.42 13.35
CA PHE A 25 1.16 10.39 12.90
C PHE A 25 0.59 10.61 11.49
N LEU A 26 0.70 11.81 10.91
CA LEU A 26 0.11 12.14 9.61
C LEU A 26 1.16 12.13 8.49
N LEU A 27 0.76 11.53 7.35
CA LEU A 27 1.52 11.57 6.10
C LEU A 27 0.78 12.48 5.11
N GLU A 28 1.20 13.74 4.99
CA GLU A 28 0.51 14.75 4.16
C GLU A 28 0.78 14.57 2.66
N ASP A 29 2.02 14.28 2.28
CA ASP A 29 2.46 14.27 0.88
C ASP A 29 2.60 12.84 0.32
N LEU A 30 1.73 11.92 0.70
CA LEU A 30 1.88 10.52 0.29
C LEU A 30 1.69 10.32 -1.22
N PHE A 31 0.89 11.15 -1.88
CA PHE A 31 0.42 10.97 -3.26
C PHE A 31 0.92 12.10 -4.18
N ILE A 32 2.14 11.95 -4.70
CA ILE A 32 2.77 12.95 -5.58
C ILE A 32 2.85 12.40 -7.02
N PRO A 33 2.20 13.07 -8.01
CA PRO A 33 2.27 12.66 -9.40
C PRO A 33 3.70 12.63 -9.94
N GLY A 34 4.07 11.55 -10.62
CA GLY A 34 5.40 11.35 -11.20
C GLY A 34 6.45 10.82 -10.22
N GLU A 35 6.06 10.46 -8.99
CA GLU A 35 7.01 10.01 -7.96
C GLU A 35 6.58 8.69 -7.30
N ILE A 36 7.58 8.00 -6.76
CA ILE A 36 7.38 7.00 -5.71
C ILE A 36 7.74 7.69 -4.40
N HIS A 37 6.76 7.80 -3.51
CA HIS A 37 6.98 8.34 -2.17
C HIS A 37 6.79 7.23 -1.14
N LEU A 38 7.82 6.97 -0.33
CA LEU A 38 7.84 5.93 0.68
C LEU A 38 8.16 6.53 2.05
N VAL A 39 7.46 6.05 3.07
CA VAL A 39 7.68 6.39 4.47
C VAL A 39 7.88 5.10 5.25
N TYR A 40 9.00 5.03 5.96
CA TYR A 40 9.29 3.95 6.89
C TYR A 40 8.76 4.32 8.28
N THR A 41 8.05 3.41 8.93
CA THR A 41 7.70 3.50 10.35
C THR A 41 8.50 2.48 11.16
N ASP A 42 8.88 2.86 12.37
CA ASP A 42 9.47 1.95 13.36
C ASP A 42 8.50 0.87 13.86
N LEU A 43 7.18 1.08 13.72
CA LEU A 43 6.16 0.08 14.02
C LEU A 43 6.25 -1.06 13.02
N ASP A 44 6.67 -2.22 13.53
CA ASP A 44 6.88 -3.46 12.75
C ASP A 44 7.75 -3.28 11.49
N ARG A 45 8.51 -2.18 11.43
CA ARG A 45 9.33 -1.79 10.28
C ARG A 45 8.49 -1.66 9.01
N GLY A 46 7.23 -1.23 9.15
CA GLY A 46 6.31 -1.00 8.05
C GLY A 46 6.85 0.06 7.10
N ILE A 47 6.55 -0.10 5.82
CA ILE A 47 6.72 0.95 4.82
C ILE A 47 5.36 1.20 4.19
N VAL A 48 4.93 2.45 4.21
CA VAL A 48 3.71 2.91 3.55
C VAL A 48 4.11 3.91 2.49
N GLY A 49 3.46 3.88 1.34
CA GLY A 49 3.84 4.74 0.23
C GLY A 49 2.82 4.83 -0.86
N SER A 50 3.17 5.56 -1.90
CA SER A 50 2.48 5.48 -3.18
C SER A 50 3.46 5.52 -4.35
N ALA A 51 2.99 5.08 -5.51
CA ALA A 51 3.60 5.31 -6.80
C ALA A 51 2.54 5.85 -7.77
N ILE A 52 2.78 7.03 -8.34
CA ILE A 52 1.85 7.65 -9.30
C ILE A 52 2.59 7.88 -10.62
N PRO A 53 2.71 6.85 -11.48
CA PRO A 53 3.41 7.00 -12.75
C PRO A 53 2.63 7.90 -13.69
N THR A 54 3.28 8.89 -14.28
CA THR A 54 2.69 9.78 -15.29
C THR A 54 3.25 9.43 -16.67
N ALA A 55 4.06 10.31 -17.28
CA ALA A 55 4.62 10.10 -18.61
C ALA A 55 5.75 9.06 -18.63
N THR A 56 6.43 8.86 -17.50
CA THR A 56 7.56 7.94 -17.38
C THR A 56 7.25 6.81 -16.39
N PRO A 57 7.66 5.57 -16.69
CA PRO A 57 7.63 4.49 -15.71
C PRO A 57 8.40 4.85 -14.45
N LEU A 58 7.88 4.43 -13.30
CA LEU A 58 8.55 4.61 -12.02
C LEU A 58 9.12 3.29 -11.55
N VAL A 59 10.40 3.26 -11.21
CA VAL A 59 11.09 2.05 -10.73
C VAL A 59 11.22 2.09 -9.21
N LEU A 60 10.80 1.03 -8.54
CA LEU A 60 10.93 0.89 -7.08
C LEU A 60 12.39 0.56 -6.72
N ALA A 61 13.16 1.60 -6.44
CA ALA A 61 14.53 1.44 -5.97
C ALA A 61 14.58 0.94 -4.52
N THR A 62 15.69 0.28 -4.16
CA THR A 62 16.04 0.06 -2.75
C THR A 62 16.53 1.38 -2.12
N ASP A 63 16.45 1.48 -0.81
CA ASP A 63 17.03 2.58 -0.04
C ASP A 63 18.13 2.02 0.89
N ASP A 64 19.22 2.75 1.05
CA ASP A 64 20.38 2.33 1.87
C ASP A 64 20.02 2.03 3.33
N SER A 65 18.93 2.62 3.85
CA SER A 65 18.40 2.31 5.19
C SER A 65 17.94 0.87 5.34
N LEU A 66 17.56 0.20 4.24
CA LEU A 66 17.12 -1.19 4.25
C LEU A 66 18.27 -2.19 4.32
N LYS A 67 19.51 -1.76 4.00
CA LYS A 67 20.70 -2.62 3.91
C LYS A 67 20.43 -3.88 3.07
N ALA A 68 19.82 -3.65 1.90
CA ALA A 68 19.40 -4.66 0.95
C ALA A 68 19.77 -4.23 -0.48
N GLU A 69 20.07 -5.20 -1.33
CA GLU A 69 20.43 -4.99 -2.74
C GLU A 69 19.23 -4.53 -3.59
N PHE A 70 18.02 -4.94 -3.22
CA PHE A 70 16.76 -4.59 -3.88
C PHE A 70 15.61 -4.61 -2.87
N PHE A 71 14.52 -3.90 -3.17
CA PHE A 71 13.46 -3.58 -2.20
C PHE A 71 12.85 -4.82 -1.52
N CYS A 72 12.42 -5.83 -2.30
CA CYS A 72 11.79 -7.05 -1.78
C CYS A 72 12.80 -8.16 -1.40
N GLN A 73 14.11 -7.89 -1.26
CA GLN A 73 15.10 -8.94 -0.89
C GLN A 73 14.74 -9.64 0.42
N ARG A 74 14.13 -8.91 1.36
CA ARG A 74 13.67 -9.44 2.66
C ARG A 74 12.30 -8.90 3.06
N ARG A 75 11.50 -8.49 2.08
CA ARG A 75 10.20 -7.84 2.28
C ARG A 75 9.16 -8.43 1.35
N GLU A 76 7.92 -8.33 1.75
CA GLU A 76 6.74 -8.49 0.90
C GLU A 76 6.07 -7.14 0.68
N LEU A 77 5.32 -7.00 -0.40
CA LEU A 77 4.70 -5.74 -0.80
C LEU A 77 3.26 -5.98 -1.27
N GLY A 78 2.31 -5.27 -0.68
CA GLY A 78 0.96 -5.13 -1.18
C GLY A 78 0.82 -3.84 -1.97
N ILE A 79 0.16 -3.93 -3.10
CA ILE A 79 -0.09 -2.82 -4.02
C ILE A 79 -1.59 -2.78 -4.28
N LEU A 80 -2.24 -1.65 -4.01
CA LEU A 80 -3.64 -1.41 -4.33
C LEU A 80 -3.73 -0.22 -5.27
N ASN A 81 -4.32 -0.40 -6.46
CA ASN A 81 -4.58 0.74 -7.33
C ASN A 81 -5.85 1.47 -6.88
N ILE A 82 -5.76 2.73 -6.48
CA ILE A 82 -6.91 3.57 -6.11
C ILE A 82 -7.24 4.63 -7.18
N GLY A 83 -6.44 4.70 -8.24
CA GLY A 83 -6.61 5.58 -9.39
C GLY A 83 -7.21 4.88 -10.60
N GLU A 84 -6.86 5.37 -11.79
CA GLU A 84 -7.27 4.80 -13.07
C GLU A 84 -6.40 3.60 -13.48
N PRO A 85 -6.73 2.85 -14.54
CA PRO A 85 -5.96 1.67 -14.94
C PRO A 85 -4.48 1.95 -15.19
N GLY A 86 -3.65 1.01 -14.76
CA GLY A 86 -2.21 1.00 -15.00
C GLY A 86 -1.64 -0.40 -14.91
N SER A 87 -0.33 -0.52 -14.88
CA SER A 87 0.33 -1.81 -14.72
C SER A 87 1.53 -1.76 -13.78
N VAL A 88 1.76 -2.90 -13.14
CA VAL A 88 2.97 -3.17 -12.35
C VAL A 88 3.74 -4.28 -13.07
N THR A 89 5.00 -4.03 -13.40
CA THR A 89 5.90 -5.05 -13.92
C THR A 89 6.74 -5.58 -12.77
N VAL A 90 6.76 -6.90 -12.57
CA VAL A 90 7.59 -7.58 -11.57
C VAL A 90 8.45 -8.62 -12.28
N ASP A 91 9.77 -8.42 -12.24
CA ASP A 91 10.76 -9.32 -12.85
C ASP A 91 10.42 -9.67 -14.32
N GLY A 92 9.99 -8.67 -15.09
CA GLY A 92 9.58 -8.80 -16.49
C GLY A 92 8.13 -9.27 -16.74
N THR A 93 7.41 -9.71 -15.70
CA THR A 93 5.99 -10.06 -15.81
C THR A 93 5.11 -8.83 -15.61
N ILE A 94 4.24 -8.53 -16.56
CA ILE A 94 3.32 -7.38 -16.50
C ILE A 94 1.98 -7.80 -15.89
N TYR A 95 1.56 -7.10 -14.85
CA TYR A 95 0.25 -7.23 -14.20
C TYR A 95 -0.57 -5.96 -14.48
N GLN A 96 -1.73 -6.12 -15.10
CA GLN A 96 -2.65 -5.00 -15.41
C GLN A 96 -3.60 -4.80 -14.24
N LEU A 97 -3.57 -3.65 -13.58
CA LEU A 97 -4.39 -3.36 -12.40
C LEU A 97 -5.41 -2.28 -12.74
N GLY A 98 -6.69 -2.65 -12.72
CA GLY A 98 -7.80 -1.70 -12.73
C GLY A 98 -7.96 -0.99 -11.38
N LYS A 99 -8.94 -0.09 -11.30
CA LYS A 99 -9.28 0.59 -10.06
C LYS A 99 -9.75 -0.41 -9.00
N HIS A 100 -9.13 -0.31 -7.84
CA HIS A 100 -9.27 -1.17 -6.66
C HIS A 100 -8.73 -2.59 -6.83
N ASP A 101 -8.00 -2.90 -7.90
CA ASP A 101 -7.29 -4.19 -7.99
C ASP A 101 -6.06 -4.21 -7.10
N CYS A 102 -5.73 -5.41 -6.61
CA CYS A 102 -4.63 -5.67 -5.70
C CYS A 102 -3.56 -6.56 -6.36
N LEU A 103 -2.30 -6.27 -6.09
CA LEU A 103 -1.16 -7.14 -6.38
C LEU A 103 -0.35 -7.36 -5.11
N TYR A 104 -0.19 -8.62 -4.72
CA TYR A 104 0.82 -9.04 -3.75
C TYR A 104 2.10 -9.37 -4.49
N VAL A 105 3.21 -8.79 -4.08
CA VAL A 105 4.55 -9.08 -4.57
C VAL A 105 5.35 -9.76 -3.46
N GLY A 106 5.76 -10.98 -3.75
CA GLY A 106 6.48 -11.82 -2.81
C GLY A 106 7.93 -11.36 -2.57
N ARG A 107 8.50 -11.89 -1.50
CA ARG A 107 9.93 -11.81 -1.23
C ARG A 107 10.76 -12.33 -2.43
N ASP A 108 11.95 -11.75 -2.57
CA ASP A 108 12.99 -12.02 -3.57
C ASP A 108 12.69 -11.50 -4.98
N SER A 109 11.55 -10.83 -5.20
CA SER A 109 11.33 -10.05 -6.43
C SER A 109 12.26 -8.84 -6.50
N ARG A 110 12.91 -8.64 -7.64
CA ARG A 110 14.04 -7.72 -7.78
C ARG A 110 13.66 -6.42 -8.47
N GLU A 111 13.02 -6.55 -9.62
CA GLU A 111 12.71 -5.42 -10.49
C GLU A 111 11.21 -5.16 -10.46
N ILE A 112 10.81 -4.03 -9.87
CA ILE A 112 9.41 -3.63 -9.77
C ILE A 112 9.28 -2.23 -10.37
N SER A 113 8.38 -2.07 -11.34
CA SER A 113 8.09 -0.78 -11.96
C SER A 113 6.61 -0.56 -12.19
N PHE A 114 6.20 0.71 -12.16
CA PHE A 114 4.81 1.13 -12.28
C PHE A 114 4.61 1.99 -13.54
N THR A 115 3.50 1.78 -14.23
CA THR A 115 3.07 2.61 -15.36
C THR A 115 1.57 2.89 -15.31
N SER A 116 1.15 4.02 -15.87
CA SER A 116 -0.27 4.35 -16.07
C SER A 116 -0.68 4.09 -17.52
N ALA A 117 -1.96 3.78 -17.73
CA ALA A 117 -2.53 3.71 -19.08
C ALA A 117 -2.67 5.10 -19.73
N SER A 118 -2.84 6.15 -18.93
CA SER A 118 -2.85 7.57 -19.34
C SER A 118 -2.08 8.41 -18.32
N ALA A 119 -1.29 9.37 -18.79
CA ALA A 119 -0.55 10.29 -17.91
C ALA A 119 -1.45 11.40 -17.35
N GLU A 120 -2.53 11.73 -18.06
CA GLU A 120 -3.50 12.76 -17.72
C GLU A 120 -4.44 12.29 -16.60
N THR A 121 -4.79 11.01 -16.61
CA THR A 121 -5.56 10.34 -15.56
C THR A 121 -4.78 9.11 -15.08
N PRO A 122 -3.78 9.30 -14.20
CA PRO A 122 -2.86 8.23 -13.86
C PRO A 122 -3.48 7.19 -12.93
N ALA A 123 -2.88 6.01 -12.95
CA ALA A 123 -2.97 5.06 -11.86
C ALA A 123 -2.36 5.65 -10.60
N VAL A 124 -2.92 5.28 -9.45
CA VAL A 124 -2.44 5.70 -8.13
C VAL A 124 -2.27 4.44 -7.31
N PHE A 125 -1.03 3.95 -7.22
CA PHE A 125 -0.73 2.72 -6.50
C PHE A 125 -0.42 3.03 -5.04
N TYR A 126 -1.26 2.62 -4.12
CA TYR A 126 -0.99 2.62 -2.68
C TYR A 126 -0.16 1.39 -2.31
N LEU A 127 0.90 1.60 -1.54
CA LEU A 127 1.92 0.59 -1.25
C LEU A 127 2.01 0.34 0.27
N VAL A 128 2.01 -0.93 0.66
CA VAL A 128 2.29 -1.34 2.04
C VAL A 128 3.27 -2.51 2.04
N SER A 129 4.37 -2.39 2.77
CA SER A 129 5.41 -3.41 2.82
C SER A 129 5.86 -3.71 4.25
N TYR A 130 6.06 -4.99 4.52
CA TYR A 130 6.61 -5.50 5.77
C TYR A 130 7.77 -6.47 5.50
N PRO A 131 8.65 -6.70 6.49
CA PRO A 131 9.63 -7.78 6.42
C PRO A 131 8.97 -9.14 6.15
N ALA A 132 9.59 -9.97 5.34
CA ALA A 132 9.10 -11.31 4.99
C ALA A 132 10.21 -12.34 5.19
N HIS A 133 9.87 -13.48 5.78
CA HIS A 133 10.80 -14.58 6.05
C HIS A 133 10.54 -15.84 5.22
N ALA A 134 9.34 -15.96 4.67
CA ALA A 134 8.99 -16.95 3.68
C ALA A 134 8.77 -16.29 2.32
N LYS A 135 8.91 -17.09 1.26
CA LYS A 135 8.56 -16.67 -0.11
C LYS A 135 7.17 -17.19 -0.45
N PHE A 136 6.27 -16.27 -0.78
CA PHE A 136 4.99 -16.57 -1.40
C PHE A 136 4.99 -16.03 -2.84
N PRO A 137 4.20 -16.63 -3.77
CA PRO A 137 4.18 -16.20 -5.16
C PRO A 137 3.52 -14.82 -5.32
N THR A 138 3.96 -14.05 -6.31
CA THR A 138 3.29 -12.82 -6.74
C THR A 138 1.91 -13.16 -7.30
N ILE A 139 0.85 -12.58 -6.73
CA ILE A 139 -0.55 -12.89 -7.06
C ILE A 139 -1.32 -11.58 -7.23
N GLN A 140 -2.03 -11.47 -8.36
CA GLN A 140 -3.01 -10.43 -8.60
C GLN A 140 -4.41 -10.92 -8.16
N ALA A 141 -5.19 -10.01 -7.59
CA ALA A 141 -6.62 -10.17 -7.36
C ALA A 141 -7.37 -8.92 -7.84
N THR A 142 -8.39 -9.10 -8.65
CA THR A 142 -9.29 -8.02 -9.04
C THR A 142 -10.27 -7.71 -7.92
N ARG A 143 -10.95 -6.57 -8.01
CA ARG A 143 -12.06 -6.25 -7.08
C ARG A 143 -13.11 -7.37 -6.96
N ALA A 144 -13.36 -8.12 -8.04
CA ALA A 144 -14.32 -9.22 -8.01
C ALA A 144 -13.80 -10.46 -7.27
N ASP A 145 -12.48 -10.62 -7.15
CA ASP A 145 -11.84 -11.73 -6.45
C ASP A 145 -11.73 -11.50 -4.94
N ALA A 146 -11.97 -10.26 -4.48
CA ALA A 146 -11.92 -9.91 -3.07
C ALA A 146 -12.98 -10.66 -2.25
N ASN A 147 -12.63 -11.07 -1.03
CA ASN A 147 -13.64 -11.47 -0.07
C ASN A 147 -14.44 -10.23 0.36
N ARG A 148 -15.71 -10.17 -0.08
CA ARG A 148 -16.60 -9.03 0.13
C ARG A 148 -17.48 -9.25 1.37
N VAL A 149 -17.37 -8.36 2.34
CA VAL A 149 -18.11 -8.42 3.61
C VAL A 149 -18.91 -7.12 3.80
N GLU A 150 -20.23 -7.22 3.82
CA GLU A 150 -21.11 -6.10 4.17
C GLU A 150 -21.37 -6.09 5.68
N LEU A 151 -21.18 -4.93 6.31
CA LEU A 151 -21.34 -4.75 7.76
C LEU A 151 -21.96 -3.40 8.09
N GLY A 152 -22.42 -3.31 9.33
CA GLY A 152 -22.95 -2.08 9.90
C GLY A 152 -24.38 -1.79 9.47
N THR A 153 -24.90 -0.66 9.93
CA THR A 153 -26.23 -0.18 9.64
C THR A 153 -26.20 1.32 9.41
N ARG A 154 -27.22 1.83 8.72
CA ARG A 154 -27.38 3.26 8.51
C ARG A 154 -27.64 4.01 9.82
N ASP A 155 -28.39 3.42 10.74
CA ASP A 155 -28.75 4.02 12.03
C ASP A 155 -27.52 4.25 12.93
N GLU A 156 -26.52 3.36 12.81
CA GLU A 156 -25.23 3.50 13.50
C GLU A 156 -24.19 4.28 12.68
N ALA A 157 -24.58 4.82 11.51
CA ALA A 157 -23.73 5.56 10.58
C ALA A 157 -22.42 4.83 10.20
N ASN A 158 -22.45 3.49 10.17
CA ASN A 158 -21.29 2.64 9.90
C ASN A 158 -21.53 1.63 8.76
N GLU A 159 -22.60 1.81 7.98
CA GLU A 159 -22.91 0.92 6.86
C GLU A 159 -21.81 0.98 5.79
N ARG A 160 -21.15 -0.15 5.55
CA ARG A 160 -19.96 -0.22 4.69
C ARG A 160 -19.75 -1.60 4.07
N THR A 161 -18.91 -1.65 3.04
CA THR A 161 -18.44 -2.89 2.43
C THR A 161 -16.93 -2.99 2.58
N ILE A 162 -16.45 -4.08 3.16
CA ILE A 162 -15.03 -4.40 3.28
C ILE A 162 -14.66 -5.37 2.16
N PHE A 163 -13.57 -5.08 1.45
CA PHE A 163 -12.99 -5.92 0.41
C PHE A 163 -11.61 -6.39 0.89
N GLN A 164 -11.49 -7.68 1.20
CA GLN A 164 -10.26 -8.27 1.73
C GLN A 164 -9.52 -9.00 0.61
N TYR A 165 -8.22 -8.75 0.47
CA TYR A 165 -7.37 -9.38 -0.56
C TYR A 165 -6.31 -10.28 0.05
N ILE A 166 -5.47 -9.69 0.91
CA ILE A 166 -4.38 -10.38 1.58
C ILE A 166 -4.88 -10.71 2.98
N HIS A 167 -5.21 -11.98 3.21
CA HIS A 167 -5.74 -12.53 4.46
C HIS A 167 -5.59 -14.06 4.45
N GLU A 168 -5.87 -14.70 5.58
CA GLU A 168 -5.61 -16.14 5.81
C GLU A 168 -6.22 -17.07 4.74
N THR A 169 -7.42 -16.76 4.25
CA THR A 169 -8.16 -17.54 3.25
C THR A 169 -8.08 -16.96 1.82
N GLY A 170 -7.36 -15.86 1.64
CA GLY A 170 -7.16 -15.17 0.36
C GLY A 170 -5.73 -15.30 -0.13
N ILE A 171 -5.12 -14.19 -0.53
CA ILE A 171 -3.70 -14.15 -0.87
C ILE A 171 -2.88 -14.36 0.40
N LYS A 172 -2.01 -15.37 0.39
CA LYS A 172 -1.11 -15.67 1.51
C LYS A 172 0.08 -14.70 1.55
N SER A 173 0.46 -14.33 2.77
CA SER A 173 1.58 -13.45 3.09
C SER A 173 2.29 -13.95 4.35
N CYS A 174 3.42 -13.35 4.71
CA CYS A 174 4.08 -13.61 5.99
C CYS A 174 3.33 -12.93 7.14
N GLN A 175 3.00 -11.66 6.98
CA GLN A 175 2.33 -10.86 8.01
C GLN A 175 1.45 -9.74 7.44
N LEU A 176 1.68 -9.33 6.20
CA LEU A 176 0.89 -8.28 5.56
C LEU A 176 -0.58 -8.72 5.44
N VAL A 177 -1.50 -7.89 5.92
CA VAL A 177 -2.94 -8.01 5.66
C VAL A 177 -3.39 -6.74 4.95
N MET A 178 -4.21 -6.88 3.91
CA MET A 178 -4.60 -5.74 3.10
C MET A 178 -5.98 -5.92 2.48
N GLY A 179 -6.70 -4.81 2.45
CA GLY A 179 -8.00 -4.66 1.84
C GLY A 179 -8.34 -3.18 1.72
N PHE A 180 -9.55 -2.87 1.30
CA PHE A 180 -10.09 -1.52 1.38
C PHE A 180 -11.55 -1.57 1.82
N THR A 181 -12.05 -0.45 2.32
CA THR A 181 -13.42 -0.31 2.80
C THR A 181 -14.09 0.84 2.07
N GLU A 182 -15.28 0.61 1.55
CA GLU A 182 -16.14 1.63 0.97
C GLU A 182 -17.34 1.88 1.88
N PHE A 183 -17.50 3.12 2.31
CA PHE A 183 -18.68 3.54 3.06
C PHE A 183 -19.88 3.74 2.14
N LYS A 184 -21.06 3.30 2.59
CA LYS A 184 -22.32 3.65 1.91
C LYS A 184 -22.69 5.11 2.25
N PRO A 185 -23.51 5.79 1.42
CA PRO A 185 -23.90 7.18 1.69
C PRO A 185 -24.46 7.38 3.10
N GLY A 186 -23.86 8.30 3.85
CA GLY A 186 -24.20 8.58 5.25
C GLY A 186 -23.37 7.79 6.28
N GLY A 187 -22.56 6.83 5.85
CA GLY A 187 -21.56 6.19 6.70
C GLY A 187 -20.36 7.09 6.93
N ILE A 188 -19.99 7.29 8.20
CA ILE A 188 -18.83 8.09 8.62
C ILE A 188 -17.94 7.37 9.65
N TRP A 189 -18.36 6.17 10.08
CA TRP A 189 -17.67 5.31 11.06
C TRP A 189 -17.26 3.97 10.48
#